data_AF-A0AAE1IFQ7-F1
#
_entry.id   AF-A0AAE1IFQ7-F1
#
_cell.length_a   1.000
_cell.length_b   1.000
_cell.length_c   1.000
_cell.angle_alpha   90.00
_cell.angle_beta   90.00
_cell.angle_gamma   90.00
#
_symmetry.space_group_name_H-M   'P 1'
#
loop_
_entity.id
_entity.type
_entity.pdbx_description
1 polymer ?
#
loop_
_entity_poly.entity_id
_entity_poly.type
_entity_poly.pdbx_seq_one_letter_code
_entity_poly.pdbx_strand_id
1 'polypeptide(L)'
;MTIAIGKQLNSSTGAFDILQSSDEPSALDMGMAPGGFSTTIMESYPTTTLRAVTLPLHKGGHSVHFSHKNVKLDLCDINTLAGDMDLTSIPESHPAASTFTLTKVLGHEMFDVVICGCQVTRNQELEEWREHREARRLQLAQLVIALEHIKSGGTLVAVMHKPEEIHTTELLHKFSKFSELSLFKPKRAHAKRSSFYMVAKKIDTGSNQAMQAKEIWKREWIDSTLGTADDCANLSKRTADDARIKKWLKEM
;
A
#
# COMPACT_ATOMS: atom_id res chain seq x y z
N MET A 1 -10.55 2.72 -18.34
CA MET A 1 -10.04 3.90 -17.61
C MET A 1 -8.71 3.62 -16.90
N THR A 2 -8.64 2.65 -15.99
CA THR A 2 -7.44 2.37 -15.17
C THR A 2 -6.22 1.94 -16.00
N ILE A 3 -6.41 1.21 -17.11
CA ILE A 3 -5.32 0.87 -18.05
C ILE A 3 -4.65 2.14 -18.61
N ALA A 4 -5.43 3.15 -18.99
CA ALA A 4 -4.88 4.41 -19.51
C ALA A 4 -4.09 5.18 -18.44
N ILE A 5 -4.50 5.09 -17.17
CA ILE A 5 -3.74 5.61 -16.05
C ILE A 5 -2.41 4.86 -15.91
N GLY A 6 -2.43 3.52 -15.96
CA GLY A 6 -1.23 2.69 -15.91
C GLY A 6 -0.22 3.05 -16.98
N LYS A 7 -0.67 3.12 -18.25
CA LYS A 7 0.18 3.52 -19.37
C LYS A 7 0.76 4.91 -19.17
N GLN A 8 -0.07 5.88 -18.79
CA GLN A 8 0.39 7.26 -18.57
C GLN A 8 1.39 7.36 -17.40
N LEU A 9 1.13 6.66 -16.30
CA LEU A 9 2.01 6.60 -15.14
C LEU A 9 3.37 6.05 -15.57
N ASN A 10 3.39 4.88 -16.21
CA ASN A 10 4.64 4.26 -16.63
C ASN A 10 5.42 5.15 -17.61
N SER A 11 4.77 5.67 -18.65
CA SER A 11 5.44 6.56 -19.62
C SER A 11 5.97 7.86 -19.01
N SER A 12 5.40 8.33 -17.89
CA SER A 12 5.83 9.59 -17.27
C SER A 12 6.92 9.41 -16.22
N THR A 13 6.94 8.25 -15.55
CA THR A 13 7.81 8.04 -14.38
C THR A 13 8.81 6.90 -14.54
N GLY A 14 8.63 6.03 -15.54
CA GLY A 14 9.38 4.79 -15.70
C GLY A 14 9.14 3.82 -14.54
N ALA A 15 7.92 3.77 -14.00
CA ALA A 15 7.63 3.01 -12.77
C ALA A 15 7.85 1.50 -12.93
N PHE A 16 7.73 0.98 -14.14
CA PHE A 16 7.84 -0.45 -14.43
C PHE A 16 9.11 -0.81 -15.19
N ASP A 17 9.98 0.17 -15.49
CA ASP A 17 11.18 -0.03 -16.31
C ASP A 17 12.15 -1.06 -15.70
N ILE A 18 12.15 -1.22 -14.38
CA ILE A 18 12.96 -2.25 -13.69
C ILE A 18 12.62 -3.68 -14.15
N LEU A 19 11.39 -3.92 -14.60
CA LEU A 19 10.97 -5.23 -15.12
C LEU A 19 11.67 -5.59 -16.44
N GLN A 20 12.20 -4.60 -17.18
CA GLN A 20 12.92 -4.85 -18.41
C GLN A 20 14.31 -5.46 -18.18
N SER A 21 14.95 -5.07 -17.07
CA SER A 21 16.32 -5.49 -16.72
C SER A 21 16.38 -6.63 -15.71
N SER A 22 15.23 -7.07 -15.18
CA SER A 22 15.17 -8.17 -14.21
C SER A 22 15.22 -9.51 -14.94
N ASP A 23 16.08 -10.42 -14.47
CA ASP A 23 16.18 -11.79 -15.02
C ASP A 23 14.87 -12.57 -14.81
N GLU A 24 14.24 -12.36 -13.64
CA GLU A 24 12.96 -12.94 -13.24
C GLU A 24 11.99 -11.81 -12.85
N PRO A 25 11.38 -11.13 -13.84
CA PRO A 25 10.57 -9.96 -13.58
C PRO A 25 9.31 -10.35 -12.81
N SER A 26 9.07 -9.65 -11.70
CA SER A 26 8.03 -10.00 -10.74
C SER A 26 7.32 -8.77 -10.20
N ALA A 27 6.00 -8.84 -10.08
CA ALA A 27 5.18 -7.74 -9.59
C ALA A 27 4.10 -8.18 -8.59
N LEU A 28 3.83 -7.35 -7.60
CA LEU A 28 2.71 -7.48 -6.67
C LEU A 28 1.70 -6.35 -6.87
N ASP A 29 0.44 -6.68 -7.18
CA ASP A 29 -0.66 -5.72 -7.32
C ASP A 29 -1.68 -5.89 -6.19
N MET A 30 -1.55 -5.08 -5.14
CA MET A 30 -2.49 -5.02 -4.03
C MET A 30 -3.62 -4.05 -4.37
N GLY A 31 -4.85 -4.53 -4.41
CA GLY A 31 -5.99 -3.76 -4.90
C GLY A 31 -6.14 -3.90 -6.42
N MET A 32 -5.79 -5.08 -6.95
CA MET A 32 -5.69 -5.33 -8.39
C MET A 32 -6.97 -4.99 -9.15
N ALA A 33 -8.16 -5.34 -8.62
CA ALA A 33 -9.42 -5.17 -9.34
C ALA A 33 -9.68 -3.69 -9.71
N PRO A 34 -10.03 -3.37 -10.97
CA PRO A 34 -10.44 -4.31 -12.03
C PRO A 34 -9.28 -4.92 -12.87
N GLY A 35 -8.04 -4.49 -12.67
CA GLY A 35 -6.83 -5.05 -13.30
C GLY A 35 -6.02 -4.08 -14.14
N GLY A 36 -6.21 -2.77 -13.99
CA GLY A 36 -5.65 -1.78 -14.92
C GLY A 36 -4.11 -1.71 -14.94
N PHE A 37 -3.47 -1.72 -13.77
CA PHE A 37 -2.00 -1.75 -13.68
C PHE A 37 -1.45 -3.11 -14.08
N SER A 38 -2.02 -4.20 -13.55
CA SER A 38 -1.69 -5.56 -13.96
C SER A 38 -1.74 -5.77 -15.49
N THR A 39 -2.79 -5.27 -16.16
CA THR A 39 -2.89 -5.31 -17.63
C THR A 39 -1.74 -4.53 -18.29
N THR A 40 -1.43 -3.34 -17.77
CA THR A 40 -0.34 -2.51 -18.30
C THR A 40 1.02 -3.21 -18.19
N ILE A 41 1.29 -3.82 -17.03
CA ILE A 41 2.51 -4.58 -16.77
C ILE A 41 2.60 -5.75 -17.75
N MET A 42 1.56 -6.58 -17.84
CA MET A 42 1.59 -7.78 -18.68
C MET A 42 1.63 -7.49 -20.18
N GLU A 43 1.05 -6.37 -20.64
CA GLU A 43 1.18 -5.93 -22.04
C GLU A 43 2.61 -5.46 -22.36
N SER A 44 3.29 -4.79 -21.42
CA SER A 44 4.60 -4.18 -21.65
C SER A 44 5.75 -5.13 -21.34
N TYR A 45 5.56 -6.04 -20.39
CA TYR A 45 6.54 -6.98 -19.87
C TYR A 45 5.89 -8.39 -19.75
N PRO A 46 5.67 -9.11 -20.87
CA PRO A 46 4.83 -10.31 -20.91
C PRO A 46 5.39 -11.51 -20.11
N THR A 47 6.68 -11.51 -19.81
CA THR A 47 7.34 -12.56 -19.01
C THR A 47 7.17 -12.35 -17.50
N THR A 48 6.61 -11.22 -17.06
CA THR A 48 6.43 -10.93 -15.64
C THR A 48 5.53 -11.97 -14.95
N THR A 49 5.97 -12.47 -13.81
CA THR A 49 5.12 -13.20 -12.86
C THR A 49 4.42 -12.20 -11.95
N LEU A 50 3.09 -12.26 -11.89
CA LEU A 50 2.30 -11.29 -11.16
C LEU A 50 1.54 -11.96 -10.02
N ARG A 51 1.77 -11.48 -8.80
CA ARG A 51 0.94 -11.78 -7.64
C ARG A 51 -0.09 -10.66 -7.50
N ALA A 52 -1.36 -11.01 -7.35
CA ALA A 52 -2.44 -10.06 -7.20
C ALA A 52 -3.23 -10.37 -5.93
N VAL A 53 -3.59 -9.31 -5.20
CA VAL A 53 -4.49 -9.41 -4.06
C VAL A 53 -5.61 -8.42 -4.25
N THR A 54 -6.86 -8.84 -4.04
CA THR A 54 -8.00 -7.92 -4.08
C THR A 54 -9.13 -8.36 -3.16
N LEU A 55 -9.92 -7.39 -2.69
CA LEU A 55 -11.04 -7.65 -1.80
C LEU A 55 -12.11 -8.48 -2.54
N PRO A 56 -12.66 -9.55 -1.94
CA PRO A 56 -13.73 -10.32 -2.54
C PRO A 56 -14.97 -9.46 -2.84
N LEU A 57 -15.68 -9.77 -3.93
CA LEU A 57 -16.88 -9.03 -4.35
C LEU A 57 -17.96 -8.99 -3.24
N HIS A 58 -18.18 -10.11 -2.55
CA HIS A 58 -19.16 -10.20 -1.45
C HIS A 58 -18.76 -9.41 -0.19
N LYS A 59 -17.52 -8.92 -0.10
CA LYS A 59 -17.03 -8.03 0.97
C LYS A 59 -16.97 -6.56 0.53
N GLY A 60 -17.60 -6.21 -0.59
CA GLY A 60 -17.58 -4.85 -1.15
C GLY A 60 -16.46 -4.60 -2.16
N GLY A 61 -15.71 -5.63 -2.56
CA GLY A 61 -14.69 -5.54 -3.60
C GLY A 61 -15.25 -5.25 -5.01
N HIS A 62 -14.35 -5.13 -5.99
CA HIS A 62 -14.71 -4.92 -7.39
C HIS A 62 -14.57 -6.21 -8.21
N SER A 63 -15.35 -6.32 -9.29
CA SER A 63 -15.21 -7.42 -10.25
C SER A 63 -13.82 -7.43 -10.88
N VAL A 64 -13.23 -8.62 -10.95
CA VAL A 64 -11.96 -8.87 -11.63
C VAL A 64 -12.25 -9.03 -13.12
N HIS A 65 -11.64 -8.18 -13.95
CA HIS A 65 -11.80 -8.22 -15.41
C HIS A 65 -10.52 -8.59 -16.14
N PHE A 66 -9.51 -9.05 -15.41
CA PHE A 66 -8.20 -9.38 -15.92
C PHE A 66 -7.83 -10.81 -15.53
N SER A 67 -7.33 -11.57 -16.50
CA SER A 67 -6.83 -12.93 -16.31
C SER A 67 -5.65 -13.16 -17.23
N HIS A 68 -4.60 -13.80 -16.72
CA HIS A 68 -3.42 -14.17 -17.48
C HIS A 68 -2.75 -15.36 -16.82
N LYS A 69 -2.10 -16.25 -17.59
CA LYS A 69 -1.48 -17.48 -17.09
C LYS A 69 -0.36 -17.26 -16.05
N ASN A 70 0.29 -16.11 -16.10
CA ASN A 70 1.37 -15.73 -15.17
C ASN A 70 0.84 -14.96 -13.95
N VAL A 71 -0.48 -14.91 -13.74
CA VAL A 71 -1.10 -14.18 -12.63
C VAL A 71 -1.62 -15.18 -11.60
N LYS A 72 -1.18 -15.03 -10.35
CA LYS A 72 -1.78 -15.70 -9.19
C LYS A 72 -2.60 -14.67 -8.41
N LEU A 73 -3.89 -14.94 -8.24
CA LEU A 73 -4.83 -14.03 -7.58
C LEU A 73 -5.29 -14.61 -6.24
N ASP A 74 -5.12 -13.83 -5.17
CA ASP A 74 -5.74 -14.07 -3.86
C ASP A 74 -6.91 -13.11 -3.64
N LEU A 75 -8.04 -13.66 -3.21
CA LEU A 75 -9.23 -12.91 -2.83
C LEU A 75 -9.30 -12.81 -1.30
N CYS A 76 -8.73 -11.75 -0.73
CA CYS A 76 -8.73 -11.52 0.72
C CYS A 76 -8.74 -10.02 1.08
N ASP A 77 -9.09 -9.74 2.33
CA ASP A 77 -8.92 -8.41 2.92
C ASP A 77 -7.49 -8.30 3.45
N ILE A 78 -6.64 -7.50 2.77
CA ILE A 78 -5.23 -7.29 3.18
C ILE A 78 -5.13 -6.80 4.62
N ASN A 79 -6.14 -6.05 5.09
CA ASN A 79 -6.18 -5.50 6.43
C ASN A 79 -6.55 -6.53 7.52
N THR A 80 -6.65 -7.81 7.14
CA THR A 80 -6.83 -8.96 8.04
C THR A 80 -5.64 -9.93 8.00
N LEU A 81 -4.59 -9.63 7.24
CA LEU A 81 -3.38 -10.46 7.12
C LEU A 81 -2.43 -10.25 8.31
N ALA A 82 -2.88 -10.63 9.49
CA ALA A 82 -2.13 -10.48 10.75
C ALA A 82 -0.76 -11.19 10.71
N GLY A 83 -0.67 -12.35 10.04
CA GLY A 83 0.59 -13.07 9.86
C GLY A 83 1.63 -12.28 9.07
N ASP A 84 1.22 -11.58 8.01
CA ASP A 84 2.07 -10.69 7.23
C ASP A 84 2.47 -9.41 8.01
N MET A 85 1.82 -9.16 9.15
CA MET A 85 2.17 -8.13 10.14
C MET A 85 2.98 -8.70 11.34
N ASP A 86 3.48 -9.93 11.22
CA ASP A 86 4.24 -10.69 12.25
C ASP A 86 3.45 -11.00 13.54
N LEU A 87 2.12 -10.99 13.51
CA LEU A 87 1.31 -11.47 14.61
C LEU A 87 1.10 -12.99 14.53
N THR A 88 1.34 -13.67 15.65
CA THR A 88 1.13 -15.12 15.79
C THR A 88 -0.17 -15.48 16.48
N SER A 89 -0.87 -14.50 17.07
CA SER A 89 -2.17 -14.68 17.73
C SER A 89 -2.96 -13.36 17.75
N ILE A 90 -4.28 -13.47 17.78
CA ILE A 90 -5.21 -12.38 18.08
C ILE A 90 -5.92 -12.74 19.40
N PRO A 91 -6.09 -11.82 20.36
CA PRO A 91 -6.84 -12.10 21.58
C PRO A 91 -8.25 -12.61 21.29
N GLU A 92 -8.70 -13.65 21.97
CA GLU A 92 -10.05 -14.22 21.81
C GLU A 92 -11.16 -13.20 22.13
N SER A 93 -10.86 -12.21 22.96
CA SER A 93 -11.77 -11.10 23.28
C SER A 93 -11.95 -10.10 22.13
N HIS A 94 -11.12 -10.14 21.08
CA HIS A 94 -11.25 -9.26 19.94
C HIS A 94 -12.49 -9.64 19.12
N PRO A 95 -13.40 -8.69 18.80
CA PRO A 95 -14.70 -9.00 18.17
C PRO A 95 -14.57 -9.75 16.84
N ALA A 96 -13.50 -9.49 16.10
CA ALA A 96 -13.21 -10.12 14.82
C ALA A 96 -12.05 -11.14 14.86
N ALA A 97 -11.71 -11.74 16.01
CA ALA A 97 -10.53 -12.60 16.18
C ALA A 97 -10.43 -13.72 15.12
N SER A 98 -11.55 -14.37 14.79
CA SER A 98 -11.63 -15.46 13.81
C SER A 98 -11.48 -15.02 12.35
N THR A 99 -11.53 -13.72 12.07
CA THR A 99 -11.43 -13.19 10.70
C THR A 99 -9.99 -12.98 10.22
N PHE A 100 -9.03 -12.96 11.16
CA PHE A 100 -7.63 -12.70 10.84
C PHE A 100 -6.92 -13.95 10.32
N THR A 101 -6.07 -13.74 9.31
CA THR A 101 -5.17 -14.77 8.78
C THR A 101 -3.82 -14.64 9.47
N LEU A 102 -3.43 -15.66 10.24
CA LEU A 102 -2.17 -15.68 11.00
C LEU A 102 -0.99 -16.25 10.19
N THR A 103 -1.26 -16.91 9.06
CA THR A 103 -0.23 -17.37 8.13
C THR A 103 0.16 -16.27 7.14
N LYS A 104 1.45 -16.12 6.83
CA LYS A 104 1.91 -15.19 5.79
C LYS A 104 1.43 -15.64 4.40
N VAL A 105 0.61 -14.82 3.73
CA VAL A 105 0.02 -15.16 2.43
C VAL A 105 1.03 -15.08 1.29
N LEU A 106 1.99 -14.16 1.39
CA LEU A 106 3.04 -13.94 0.39
C LEU A 106 4.33 -14.71 0.69
N GLY A 107 4.40 -15.41 1.83
CA GLY A 107 5.55 -16.23 2.21
C GLY A 107 6.88 -15.46 2.18
N HIS A 108 7.77 -15.86 1.27
CA HIS A 108 9.09 -15.23 1.03
C HIS A 108 9.21 -14.64 -0.38
N GLU A 109 8.09 -14.46 -1.10
CA GLU A 109 8.10 -13.89 -2.45
C GLU A 109 8.62 -12.44 -2.42
N MET A 110 9.51 -12.10 -3.36
CA MET A 110 10.08 -10.75 -3.48
C MET A 110 9.79 -10.21 -4.88
N PHE A 111 9.43 -8.94 -4.98
CA PHE A 111 8.92 -8.32 -6.21
C PHE A 111 9.78 -7.14 -6.65
N ASP A 112 9.98 -6.98 -7.96
CA ASP A 112 10.65 -5.82 -8.54
C ASP A 112 9.74 -4.58 -8.51
N VAL A 113 8.42 -4.80 -8.65
CA VAL A 113 7.39 -3.76 -8.59
C VAL A 113 6.31 -4.13 -7.59
N VAL A 114 5.95 -3.20 -6.69
CA VAL A 114 4.80 -3.36 -5.80
C VAL A 114 3.82 -2.20 -5.98
N ILE A 115 2.53 -2.51 -6.17
CA ILE A 115 1.45 -1.53 -6.29
C ILE A 115 0.58 -1.60 -5.04
N CYS A 116 0.52 -0.49 -4.31
CA CYS A 116 -0.38 -0.24 -3.18
C CYS A 116 -1.63 0.51 -3.68
N GLY A 117 -2.55 -0.23 -4.28
CA GLY A 117 -3.79 0.27 -4.87
C GLY A 117 -5.04 0.06 -4.02
N CYS A 118 -4.94 -0.58 -2.85
CA CYS A 118 -6.10 -0.82 -2.00
C CYS A 118 -6.67 0.49 -1.46
N GLN A 119 -8.00 0.57 -1.44
CA GLN A 119 -8.77 1.71 -0.95
C GLN A 119 -10.02 1.20 -0.25
N VAL A 120 -10.45 1.90 0.80
CA VAL A 120 -11.75 1.62 1.43
C VAL A 120 -12.85 1.88 0.41
N THR A 121 -13.68 0.87 0.17
CA THR A 121 -14.77 0.98 -0.80
C THR A 121 -16.04 1.48 -0.12
N ARG A 122 -16.92 2.13 -0.88
CA ARG A 122 -18.22 2.59 -0.37
C ARG A 122 -19.19 1.45 -0.05
N ASN A 123 -18.95 0.26 -0.60
CA ASN A 123 -19.82 -0.89 -0.50
C ASN A 123 -19.32 -1.90 0.56
N GLN A 124 -18.21 -1.58 1.24
CA GLN A 124 -17.67 -2.42 2.28
C GLN A 124 -18.41 -2.14 3.59
N GLU A 125 -19.06 -3.16 4.14
CA GLU A 125 -19.61 -3.11 5.48
C GLU A 125 -18.46 -3.27 6.48
N LEU A 126 -18.27 -2.25 7.31
CA LEU A 126 -17.21 -2.21 8.31
C LEU A 126 -17.81 -2.33 9.70
N GLU A 127 -17.19 -3.16 10.52
CA GLU A 127 -17.51 -3.24 11.94
C GLU A 127 -17.08 -1.97 12.68
N GLU A 128 -17.85 -1.58 13.69
CA GLU A 128 -17.67 -0.32 14.46
C GLU A 128 -16.25 -0.14 14.99
N TRP A 129 -15.61 -1.22 15.43
CA TRP A 129 -14.26 -1.19 16.02
C TRP A 129 -13.19 -0.69 15.04
N ARG A 130 -13.36 -0.91 13.74
CA ARG A 130 -12.40 -0.55 12.68
C ARG A 130 -12.84 0.60 11.79
N GLU A 131 -14.13 0.92 11.69
CA GLU A 131 -14.68 1.85 10.70
C GLU A 131 -13.89 3.16 10.59
N HIS A 132 -13.69 3.86 11.72
CA HIS A 132 -13.00 5.15 11.77
C HIS A 132 -11.47 5.07 11.55
N ARG A 133 -10.89 3.87 11.64
CA ARG A 133 -9.44 3.62 11.49
C ARG A 133 -9.12 2.88 10.21
N GLU A 134 -10.13 2.46 9.45
CA GLU A 134 -9.97 1.50 8.37
C GLU A 134 -9.02 1.98 7.28
N ALA A 135 -9.19 3.23 6.83
CA ALA A 135 -8.34 3.79 5.80
C ALA A 135 -6.87 3.87 6.24
N ARG A 136 -6.62 4.18 7.52
CA ARG A 136 -5.28 4.22 8.08
C ARG A 136 -4.69 2.83 8.19
N ARG A 137 -5.43 1.88 8.78
CA ARG A 137 -5.03 0.48 8.90
C ARG A 137 -4.69 -0.10 7.53
N LEU A 138 -5.56 0.09 6.53
CA LEU A 138 -5.34 -0.37 5.17
C LEU A 138 -4.08 0.23 4.54
N GLN A 139 -3.83 1.54 4.73
CA GLN A 139 -2.63 2.19 4.24
C GLN A 139 -1.36 1.63 4.91
N LEU A 140 -1.37 1.42 6.22
CA LEU A 140 -0.22 0.86 6.94
C LEU A 140 0.05 -0.59 6.52
N ALA A 141 -0.99 -1.42 6.43
CA ALA A 141 -0.87 -2.82 6.02
C ALA A 141 -0.19 -2.95 4.64
N GLN A 142 -0.71 -2.23 3.64
CA GLN A 142 -0.13 -2.28 2.29
C GLN A 142 1.30 -1.72 2.25
N LEU A 143 1.64 -0.69 3.04
CA LEU A 143 3.01 -0.15 3.08
C LEU A 143 4.00 -1.11 3.76
N VAL A 144 3.59 -1.76 4.85
CA VAL A 144 4.41 -2.76 5.55
C VAL A 144 4.63 -3.97 4.65
N ILE A 145 3.57 -4.53 4.08
CA ILE A 145 3.65 -5.66 3.15
C ILE A 145 4.51 -5.29 1.94
N ALA A 146 4.36 -4.09 1.39
CA ALA A 146 5.18 -3.65 0.27
C ALA A 146 6.67 -3.57 0.61
N LEU A 147 7.04 -2.99 1.76
CA LEU A 147 8.45 -2.92 2.16
C LEU A 147 9.05 -4.27 2.58
N GLU A 148 8.23 -5.21 3.03
CA GLU A 148 8.66 -6.58 3.34
C GLU A 148 8.96 -7.37 2.06
N HIS A 149 8.17 -7.16 1.01
CA HIS A 149 8.19 -7.97 -0.20
C HIS A 149 8.80 -7.29 -1.43
N ILE A 150 9.36 -6.09 -1.31
CA ILE A 150 10.04 -5.42 -2.44
C ILE A 150 11.53 -5.74 -2.45
N LYS A 151 12.06 -6.11 -3.63
CA LYS A 151 13.50 -6.28 -3.83
C LYS A 151 14.22 -4.94 -3.59
N SER A 152 15.44 -4.98 -3.05
CA SER A 152 16.27 -3.76 -2.97
C SER A 152 16.53 -3.23 -4.38
N GLY A 153 16.40 -1.93 -4.57
CA GLY A 153 16.39 -1.28 -5.89
C GLY A 153 15.02 -1.28 -6.59
N GLY A 154 14.01 -1.94 -6.02
CA GLY A 154 12.66 -2.05 -6.57
C GLY A 154 11.88 -0.74 -6.67
N THR A 155 10.70 -0.83 -7.28
CA THR A 155 9.75 0.30 -7.41
C THR A 155 8.43 0.04 -6.68
N LEU A 156 8.00 1.01 -5.87
CA LEU A 156 6.71 1.02 -5.21
C LEU A 156 5.82 2.12 -5.82
N VAL A 157 4.60 1.77 -6.20
CA VAL A 157 3.57 2.70 -6.65
C VAL A 157 2.42 2.69 -5.65
N ALA A 158 2.12 3.81 -5.00
CA ALA A 158 1.02 3.89 -4.03
C ALA A 158 -0.01 4.95 -4.39
N VAL A 159 -1.28 4.61 -4.23
CA VAL A 159 -2.38 5.59 -4.29
C VAL A 159 -2.41 6.39 -2.99
N MET A 160 -2.26 7.70 -3.11
CA MET A 160 -2.25 8.67 -2.01
C MET A 160 -3.36 9.70 -2.20
N HIS A 161 -3.74 10.40 -1.14
CA HIS A 161 -4.74 11.48 -1.19
C HIS A 161 -4.21 12.72 -0.52
N LYS A 162 -4.64 13.89 -1.03
CA LYS A 162 -4.43 15.21 -0.41
C LYS A 162 -2.95 15.44 -0.03
N PRO A 163 -2.08 15.74 -1.01
CA PRO A 163 -0.65 15.92 -0.77
C PRO A 163 -0.33 16.98 0.29
N GLU A 164 -1.24 17.93 0.51
CA GLU A 164 -1.16 18.99 1.51
C GLU A 164 -1.43 18.55 2.96
N GLU A 165 -2.01 17.36 3.18
CA GLU A 165 -2.23 16.86 4.54
C GLU A 165 -0.88 16.45 5.18
N ILE A 166 -0.74 16.76 6.47
CA ILE A 166 0.50 16.54 7.24
C ILE A 166 0.94 15.08 7.14
N HIS A 167 0.02 14.14 7.39
CA HIS A 167 0.34 12.72 7.33
C HIS A 167 0.84 12.26 5.94
N THR A 168 0.22 12.76 4.87
CA THR A 168 0.67 12.47 3.51
C THR A 168 2.06 13.05 3.27
N THR A 169 2.30 14.30 3.67
CA THR A 169 3.61 14.96 3.56
C THR A 169 4.69 14.21 4.34
N GLU A 170 4.39 13.73 5.55
CA GLU A 170 5.30 12.94 6.35
C GLU A 170 5.66 11.61 5.68
N LEU A 171 4.68 10.91 5.08
CA LEU A 171 4.95 9.69 4.31
C LEU A 171 5.86 9.98 3.12
N LEU A 172 5.58 11.04 2.34
CA LEU A 172 6.42 11.42 1.21
C LEU A 172 7.85 11.74 1.67
N HIS A 173 8.00 12.49 2.76
CA HIS A 173 9.30 12.81 3.34
C HIS A 173 10.04 11.56 3.81
N LYS A 174 9.36 10.61 4.46
CA LYS A 174 9.97 9.34 4.89
C LYS A 174 10.50 8.57 3.68
N PHE A 175 9.67 8.37 2.65
CA PHE A 175 10.09 7.68 1.43
C PHE A 175 11.26 8.37 0.73
N SER A 176 11.32 9.71 0.73
CA SER A 176 12.43 10.44 0.12
C SER A 176 13.79 10.21 0.81
N LYS A 177 13.83 9.55 1.98
CA LYS A 177 15.08 9.22 2.68
C LYS A 177 15.71 7.90 2.22
N PHE A 178 14.96 7.07 1.51
CA PHE A 178 15.42 5.73 1.10
C PHE A 178 14.95 5.34 -0.30
N SER A 179 14.50 6.30 -1.11
CA SER A 179 14.05 6.08 -2.49
C SER A 179 14.14 7.35 -3.34
N GLU A 180 14.15 7.17 -4.66
CA GLU A 180 13.94 8.23 -5.64
C GLU A 180 12.44 8.47 -5.83
N LEU A 181 11.94 9.55 -5.25
CA LEU A 181 10.51 9.85 -5.20
C LEU A 181 10.05 10.71 -6.38
N SER A 182 8.95 10.32 -7.00
CA SER A 182 8.21 11.13 -7.96
C SER A 182 6.71 11.05 -7.71
N LEU A 183 5.99 12.12 -8.03
CA LEU A 183 4.54 12.18 -7.87
C LEU A 183 3.88 12.24 -9.25
N PHE A 184 2.81 11.47 -9.42
CA PHE A 184 2.08 11.40 -10.67
C PHE A 184 0.59 11.63 -10.46
N LYS A 185 -0.01 12.47 -11.31
CA LYS A 185 -1.46 12.67 -11.37
C LYS A 185 -1.93 12.48 -12.81
N PRO A 186 -2.93 11.63 -13.08
CA PRO A 186 -3.41 11.44 -14.44
C PRO A 186 -4.06 12.73 -14.97
N LYS A 187 -3.86 13.02 -16.26
CA LYS A 187 -4.27 14.30 -16.88
C LYS A 187 -5.79 14.43 -17.04
N ARG A 188 -6.50 13.30 -17.19
CA ARG A 188 -7.95 13.27 -17.51
C ARG A 188 -8.75 12.53 -16.45
N ALA A 189 -8.41 11.27 -16.19
CA ALA A 189 -9.05 10.46 -15.15
C ALA A 189 -8.62 10.92 -13.76
N HIS A 190 -9.57 11.10 -12.84
CA HIS A 190 -9.31 11.55 -11.46
C HIS A 190 -8.56 12.89 -11.34
N ALA A 191 -8.45 13.68 -12.42
CA ALA A 191 -7.75 14.97 -12.40
C ALA A 191 -8.30 15.93 -11.34
N LYS A 192 -9.62 15.89 -11.09
CA LYS A 192 -10.33 16.69 -10.08
C LYS A 192 -10.42 16.04 -8.69
N ARG A 193 -10.05 14.77 -8.54
CA ARG A 193 -10.05 14.12 -7.21
C ARG A 193 -8.76 14.46 -6.48
N SER A 194 -8.76 14.44 -5.16
CA SER A 194 -7.57 14.66 -4.34
C SER A 194 -6.55 13.51 -4.42
N SER A 195 -6.89 12.41 -5.08
CA SER A 195 -6.00 11.26 -5.27
C SER A 195 -4.85 11.55 -6.23
N PHE A 196 -3.66 11.03 -5.92
CA PHE A 196 -2.47 11.02 -6.78
C PHE A 196 -1.68 9.73 -6.52
N TYR A 197 -0.64 9.51 -7.31
CA TYR A 197 0.25 8.35 -7.18
C TYR A 197 1.61 8.81 -6.68
N MET A 198 2.08 8.20 -5.61
CA MET A 198 3.48 8.23 -5.23
C MET A 198 4.20 7.11 -5.96
N VAL A 199 5.31 7.43 -6.63
CA VAL A 199 6.19 6.46 -7.28
C VAL A 199 7.56 6.58 -6.63
N ALA A 200 7.93 5.58 -5.83
CA ALA A 200 9.21 5.48 -5.13
C ALA A 200 10.06 4.42 -5.83
N LYS A 201 11.12 4.85 -6.53
CA LYS A 201 12.04 3.97 -7.27
C LYS A 201 13.33 3.76 -6.48
N LYS A 202 14.08 2.71 -6.83
CA LYS A 202 15.38 2.40 -6.22
C LYS A 202 15.30 2.35 -4.69
N ILE A 203 14.26 1.69 -4.18
CA ILE A 203 14.05 1.59 -2.74
C ILE A 203 15.20 0.83 -2.10
N ASP A 204 15.88 1.47 -1.15
CA ASP A 204 16.88 0.82 -0.29
C ASP A 204 16.19 0.24 0.95
N THR A 205 15.75 -1.00 0.83
CA THR A 205 15.10 -1.75 1.92
C THR A 205 16.04 -2.03 3.09
N GLY A 206 17.37 -2.00 2.87
CA GLY A 206 18.39 -2.19 3.89
C GLY A 206 18.74 -0.93 4.68
N SER A 207 18.25 0.23 4.25
CA SER A 207 18.48 1.49 4.96
C SER A 207 17.84 1.48 6.36
N ASN A 208 18.50 2.10 7.33
CA ASN A 208 17.96 2.26 8.68
C ASN A 208 16.60 2.97 8.67
N GLN A 209 16.41 3.91 7.74
CA GLN A 209 15.18 4.67 7.58
C GLN A 209 14.02 3.78 7.09
N ALA A 210 14.26 2.89 6.12
CA ALA A 210 13.23 1.96 5.64
C ALA A 210 12.85 0.95 6.74
N MET A 211 13.85 0.37 7.43
CA MET A 211 13.61 -0.57 8.52
C MET A 211 12.82 0.08 9.67
N GLN A 212 13.21 1.29 10.10
CA GLN A 212 12.48 2.03 11.14
C GLN A 212 11.05 2.38 10.69
N ALA A 213 10.86 2.81 9.45
CA ALA A 213 9.54 3.14 8.93
C ALA A 213 8.62 1.91 8.97
N LYS A 214 9.09 0.76 8.49
CA LYS A 214 8.36 -0.51 8.53
C LYS A 214 7.94 -0.90 9.94
N GLU A 215 8.87 -0.86 10.90
CA GLU A 215 8.58 -1.23 12.29
C GLU A 215 7.59 -0.27 12.98
N ILE A 216 7.71 1.04 12.72
CA ILE A 216 6.75 2.03 13.23
C ILE A 216 5.36 1.79 12.66
N TRP A 217 5.24 1.61 11.33
CA TRP A 217 3.95 1.38 10.68
C TRP A 217 3.30 0.07 11.09
N LYS A 218 4.11 -0.98 11.28
CA LYS A 218 3.65 -2.27 11.79
C LYS A 218 3.07 -2.13 13.20
N ARG A 219 3.79 -1.46 14.12
CA ARG A 219 3.29 -1.19 15.47
C ARG A 219 2.01 -0.36 15.45
N GLU A 220 1.96 0.70 14.66
CA GLU A 220 0.77 1.55 14.56
C GLU A 220 -0.43 0.77 14.00
N TRP A 221 -0.21 -0.15 13.06
CA TRP A 221 -1.25 -1.05 12.58
C TRP A 221 -1.74 -2.00 13.68
N ILE A 222 -0.83 -2.57 14.46
CA ILE A 222 -1.16 -3.45 15.59
C ILE A 222 -1.97 -2.67 16.63
N ASP A 223 -1.53 -1.47 17.03
CA ASP A 223 -2.21 -0.64 18.01
C ASP A 223 -3.61 -0.21 17.53
N SER A 224 -3.75 0.11 16.24
CA SER A 224 -5.06 0.45 15.67
C SER A 224 -5.98 -0.75 15.43
N THR A 225 -5.42 -1.97 15.46
CA THR A 225 -6.17 -3.22 15.32
C THR A 225 -6.57 -3.80 16.67
N LEU A 226 -5.65 -3.87 17.63
CA LEU A 226 -5.83 -4.52 18.92
C LEU A 226 -6.05 -3.55 20.08
N GLY A 227 -5.66 -2.28 19.93
CA GLY A 227 -5.76 -1.27 20.97
C GLY A 227 -7.20 -0.85 21.24
N THR A 228 -7.43 -0.40 22.47
CA THR A 228 -8.75 0.15 22.87
C THR A 228 -9.04 1.44 22.12
N ALA A 229 -10.31 1.87 22.07
CA ALA A 229 -10.67 3.14 21.44
C ALA A 229 -9.90 4.35 22.02
N ASP A 230 -9.57 4.30 23.32
CA ASP A 230 -8.85 5.36 24.03
C ASP A 230 -7.35 5.42 23.70
N ASP A 231 -6.70 4.28 23.48
CA ASP A 231 -5.27 4.22 23.11
C ASP A 231 -5.03 4.87 21.73
N CYS A 232 -6.00 4.74 20.82
CA CYS A 232 -5.89 5.24 19.46
C CYS A 232 -6.20 6.74 19.32
N ALA A 233 -7.09 7.29 20.16
CA ALA A 233 -7.33 8.73 20.24
C ALA A 233 -6.08 9.51 20.70
N ASN A 234 -5.21 8.86 21.49
CA ASN A 234 -3.93 9.42 21.92
C ASN A 234 -2.86 9.39 20.82
N LEU A 235 -2.90 8.40 19.90
CA LEU A 235 -2.04 8.36 18.71
C LEU A 235 -2.40 9.50 17.74
N SER A 236 -3.68 9.78 17.50
CA SER A 236 -4.10 10.89 16.64
C SER A 236 -3.77 12.27 17.24
N LYS A 237 -3.77 12.39 18.57
CA LYS A 237 -3.34 13.59 19.30
C LYS A 237 -1.82 13.78 19.26
N ARG A 238 -1.01 12.72 19.33
CA ARG A 238 0.46 12.79 19.18
C ARG A 238 0.88 13.27 17.78
N THR A 239 0.12 12.93 16.74
CA THR A 239 0.29 13.52 15.39
C THR A 239 -0.22 14.95 15.28
N ALA A 240 -1.01 15.43 16.24
CA ALA A 240 -1.57 16.79 16.29
C ALA A 240 -0.86 17.73 17.27
N ASP A 241 0.24 17.30 17.93
CA ASP A 241 1.05 18.17 18.81
C ASP A 241 1.94 19.10 17.97
N ASP A 242 1.27 20.14 17.49
CA ASP A 242 1.62 21.17 16.53
C ASP A 242 2.59 22.25 17.09
N ALA A 243 3.64 21.81 17.81
CA ALA A 243 4.67 22.70 18.37
C ALA A 243 6.02 22.64 17.64
N ARG A 244 6.31 21.55 16.89
CA ARG A 244 7.58 21.38 16.16
C ARG A 244 7.59 22.05 14.78
N ILE A 245 6.43 22.16 14.12
CA ILE A 245 6.33 22.65 12.74
C ILE A 245 6.45 24.19 12.66
N LYS A 246 5.97 24.93 13.67
CA LYS A 246 6.15 26.39 13.74
C LYS A 246 7.63 26.82 13.83
N LYS A 247 8.51 25.93 14.30
CA LYS A 247 9.95 26.17 14.31
C LYS A 247 10.57 25.92 12.93
N TRP A 248 10.11 24.87 12.23
CA TRP A 248 10.61 24.48 10.91
C TRP A 248 10.26 25.48 9.79
N LEU A 249 9.04 26.03 9.79
CA LEU A 249 8.63 27.03 8.78
C LEU A 249 9.31 28.40 8.95
N LYS A 250 10.05 28.61 10.05
CA LYS A 250 10.85 29.83 10.27
C LYS A 250 12.31 29.67 9.85
N GLU A 251 12.75 28.45 9.53
CA GLU A 251 14.15 28.12 9.21
C GLU A 251 14.34 27.71 7.73
N MET A 252 13.30 27.85 6.89
CA MET A 252 13.39 27.88 5.41
C MET A 252 13.28 29.32 4.90
#